data_AF-A0A355RN53-F1
#
_entry.id   AF-A0A355RN53-F1
#
_cell.length_a   1.000
_cell.length_b   1.000
_cell.length_c   1.000
_cell.angle_alpha   90.00
_cell.angle_beta   90.00
_cell.angle_gamma   90.00
#
_symmetry.space_group_name_H-M   'P 1'
#
loop_
_entity.id
_entity.type
_entity.pdbx_description
1 polymer ?
#
loop_
_entity_poly.entity_id
_entity_poly.type
_entity_poly.pdbx_seq_one_letter_code
_entity_poly.pdbx_strand_id
1 'polypeptide(L)'
;MLIIRVNKKNIHIHKIIFETSCKSLKNKDNYCWEVSMIEWINQKNRVGVVSLYQTNMTFNSVATESILNAYKVQIGVDEKNDLIVKPISKERFDRGDIDPSGLYDVAIKKSYSRISSTFLLSTIANKLHIRLGSSPYKMDSIWDEENGYLIVKKEGQI
;
A
#
# COMPACT_ATOMS: atom_id res chain seq x y z
N MET A 1 -24.69 3.27 24.87
CA MET A 1 -23.97 3.40 26.16
C MET A 1 -23.11 2.17 26.32
N LEU A 2 -21.79 2.30 26.20
CA LEU A 2 -20.87 1.18 26.31
C LEU A 2 -19.80 1.57 27.35
N ILE A 3 -19.76 0.85 28.47
CA ILE A 3 -18.81 1.09 29.55
C ILE A 3 -17.67 0.10 29.35
N ILE A 4 -16.45 0.59 29.09
CA ILE A 4 -15.26 -0.25 28.97
C ILE A 4 -14.25 0.15 30.05
N ARG A 5 -13.88 -0.83 30.90
CA ARG A 5 -12.77 -0.76 31.85
C ARG A 5 -11.49 -1.21 31.15
N VAL A 6 -10.42 -0.40 31.20
CA VAL A 6 -9.12 -0.79 30.60
C VAL A 6 -7.99 -0.65 31.63
N ASN A 7 -7.17 -1.70 31.71
CA ASN A 7 -6.02 -1.83 32.61
C ASN A 7 -4.72 -1.45 31.84
N LYS A 8 -3.88 -0.60 32.43
CA LYS A 8 -2.67 -0.02 31.81
C LYS A 8 -1.53 -1.01 31.80
N LYS A 9 -0.99 -1.36 30.61
CA LYS A 9 0.47 -1.52 30.42
C LYS A 9 0.91 -1.19 28.99
N ASN A 10 1.81 -0.19 28.93
CA ASN A 10 2.88 0.06 27.97
C ASN A 10 2.55 0.28 26.48
N ILE A 11 2.41 1.54 26.08
CA ILE A 11 2.70 2.02 24.72
C ILE A 11 3.40 3.38 24.83
N HIS A 12 4.50 3.58 24.09
CA HIS A 12 5.22 4.85 23.98
C HIS A 12 4.52 5.76 22.97
N ILE A 13 4.21 6.99 23.40
CA ILE A 13 3.22 7.91 22.84
C ILE A 13 3.94 9.08 22.15
N HIS A 14 3.65 9.34 20.88
CA HIS A 14 3.91 10.66 20.30
C HIS A 14 2.62 11.48 20.33
N LYS A 15 2.64 12.52 21.17
CA LYS A 15 1.50 13.34 21.57
C LYS A 15 1.24 14.41 20.50
N ILE A 16 0.11 14.33 19.79
CA ILE A 16 -0.42 15.47 19.02
C ILE A 16 -1.53 16.08 19.87
N ILE A 17 -1.34 17.32 20.32
CA ILE A 17 -2.27 18.08 21.16
C ILE A 17 -3.21 18.84 20.23
N PHE A 18 -4.52 18.59 20.35
CA PHE A 18 -5.54 19.54 19.90
C PHE A 18 -6.04 20.33 21.11
N GLU A 19 -5.85 21.64 21.11
CA GLU A 19 -6.52 22.55 22.02
C GLU A 19 -7.97 22.72 21.56
N THR A 20 -8.93 22.28 22.36
CA THR A 20 -10.31 22.74 22.23
C THR A 20 -10.72 23.45 23.51
N SER A 21 -10.99 24.75 23.36
CA SER A 21 -11.52 25.65 24.38
C SER A 21 -12.74 25.05 25.07
N CYS A 22 -12.60 24.75 26.36
CA CYS A 22 -13.71 24.33 27.22
C CYS A 22 -14.53 25.58 27.60
N LYS A 23 -15.58 25.91 26.83
CA LYS A 23 -16.60 26.86 27.31
C LYS A 23 -17.51 26.12 28.29
N SER A 24 -17.36 26.46 29.57
CA SER A 24 -18.24 26.01 30.66
C SER A 24 -19.69 26.41 30.36
N LEU A 25 -20.53 25.44 30.02
CA LEU A 25 -21.98 25.59 30.06
C LEU A 25 -22.46 24.94 31.37
N LYS A 26 -22.84 25.79 32.34
CA LYS A 26 -23.47 25.34 33.59
C LYS A 26 -24.88 24.86 33.27
N ASN A 27 -25.12 23.55 33.35
CA ASN A 27 -26.47 22.99 33.46
C ASN A 27 -26.71 22.54 34.92
N LYS A 28 -27.97 22.55 35.36
CA LYS A 28 -28.42 22.45 36.77
C LYS A 28 -28.11 21.13 37.48
N ASP A 29 -27.57 20.15 36.77
CA ASP A 29 -27.19 18.86 37.32
C ASP A 29 -25.67 18.72 37.20
N ASN A 30 -24.96 18.76 38.33
CA ASN A 30 -23.49 18.81 38.45
C ASN A 30 -22.77 17.55 37.92
N TYR A 31 -22.88 17.26 36.63
CA TYR A 31 -22.15 16.18 35.96
C TYR A 31 -21.07 16.75 35.05
N CYS A 32 -19.85 16.75 35.57
CA CYS A 32 -18.65 16.98 34.77
C CYS A 32 -18.31 15.69 34.01
N TRP A 33 -18.47 15.68 32.69
CA TRP A 33 -17.89 14.62 31.86
C TRP A 33 -16.41 14.92 31.65
N GLU A 34 -15.55 13.95 31.95
CA GLU A 34 -14.15 14.00 31.58
C GLU A 34 -14.05 13.54 30.11
N VAL A 35 -13.60 14.41 29.20
CA VAL A 35 -13.29 13.98 27.82
C VAL A 35 -11.97 13.26 27.87
N SER A 36 -12.03 11.94 27.79
CA SER A 36 -10.83 11.13 27.57
C SER A 36 -10.26 11.46 26.20
N MET A 37 -8.93 11.64 26.12
CA MET A 37 -8.25 11.76 24.83
C MET A 37 -8.51 10.49 24.00
N ILE A 38 -9.01 10.69 22.77
CA ILE A 38 -9.23 9.60 21.81
C ILE A 38 -7.92 9.36 21.06
N GLU A 39 -7.33 8.18 21.24
CA GLU A 39 -6.22 7.72 20.42
C GLU A 39 -6.76 6.92 19.23
N TRP A 40 -6.59 7.48 18.03
CA TRP A 40 -6.99 6.81 16.79
C TRP A 40 -5.90 5.81 16.38
N ILE A 41 -6.25 4.52 16.38
CA ILE A 41 -5.36 3.45 15.92
C ILE A 41 -5.19 3.57 14.40
N ASN A 42 -4.02 4.03 13.98
CA ASN A 42 -3.63 4.07 12.58
C ASN A 42 -2.71 2.90 12.27
N GLN A 43 -3.03 2.11 11.24
CA GLN A 43 -2.15 1.04 10.75
C GLN A 43 -1.04 1.61 9.85
N LYS A 44 -0.20 2.50 10.40
CA LYS A 44 0.98 2.97 9.69
C LYS A 44 1.96 1.80 9.50
N ASN A 45 2.57 1.71 8.32
CA ASN A 45 3.57 0.70 7.93
C ASN A 45 3.02 -0.70 7.62
N ARG A 46 1.90 -0.78 6.88
CA ARG A 46 1.52 -2.05 6.27
C ARG A 46 2.49 -2.40 5.14
N VAL A 47 3.09 -3.59 5.22
CA VAL A 47 3.86 -4.16 4.13
C VAL A 47 2.90 -4.81 3.15
N GLY A 48 2.97 -4.39 1.89
CA GLY A 48 2.22 -5.03 0.81
C GLY A 48 2.88 -6.33 0.39
N VAL A 49 2.13 -7.20 -0.29
CA VAL A 49 2.67 -8.44 -0.84
C VAL A 49 2.28 -8.54 -2.30
N VAL A 50 3.29 -8.76 -3.14
CA VAL A 50 3.15 -9.04 -4.55
C VAL A 50 3.49 -10.51 -4.79
N SER A 51 2.63 -11.21 -5.52
CA SER A 51 2.79 -12.62 -5.85
C SER A 51 2.94 -12.77 -7.35
N LEU A 52 4.05 -13.37 -7.78
CA LEU A 52 4.37 -13.64 -9.18
C LEU A 52 4.02 -15.09 -9.51
N TYR A 53 3.14 -15.27 -10.49
CA TYR A 53 2.81 -16.55 -11.12
C TYR A 53 3.38 -16.56 -12.54
N GLN A 54 3.37 -17.71 -13.21
CA GLN A 54 3.84 -17.81 -14.59
C GLN A 54 3.04 -16.95 -15.58
N THR A 55 1.75 -16.70 -15.30
CA THR A 55 0.83 -16.02 -16.24
C THR A 55 0.43 -14.63 -15.80
N ASN A 56 0.60 -14.30 -14.52
CA ASN A 56 0.11 -13.07 -13.93
C ASN A 56 0.88 -12.72 -12.65
N MET A 57 0.77 -11.46 -12.23
CA MET A 57 1.14 -11.04 -10.89
C MET A 57 -0.07 -10.46 -10.17
N THR A 58 -0.13 -10.66 -8.86
CA THR A 58 -1.19 -10.12 -8.02
C THR A 58 -0.62 -9.30 -6.87
N PHE A 59 -1.30 -8.21 -6.55
CA PHE A 59 -0.99 -7.32 -5.44
C PHE A 59 -2.07 -7.51 -4.38
N ASN A 60 -1.71 -7.75 -3.13
CA ASN A 60 -2.70 -7.85 -2.04
C ASN A 60 -3.40 -6.48 -1.80
N SER A 61 -4.35 -6.44 -0.87
CA SER A 61 -5.10 -5.21 -0.57
C SER A 61 -4.19 -4.01 -0.30
N VAL A 62 -3.12 -4.20 0.47
CA VAL A 62 -2.18 -3.13 0.84
C VAL A 62 -1.42 -2.61 -0.38
N ALA A 63 -0.83 -3.50 -1.19
CA ALA A 63 -0.13 -3.10 -2.40
C ALA A 63 -1.09 -2.55 -3.48
N THR A 64 -2.36 -2.93 -3.44
CA THR A 64 -3.40 -2.43 -4.35
C THR A 64 -3.74 -0.96 -4.06
N GLU A 65 -3.70 -0.51 -2.80
CA GLU A 65 -3.94 0.89 -2.44
C GLU A 65 -3.03 1.84 -3.23
N SER A 66 -1.76 1.45 -3.44
CA SER A 66 -0.75 2.19 -4.20
C SER A 66 -1.03 2.34 -5.70
N ILE A 67 -1.79 1.43 -6.29
CA ILE A 67 -2.08 1.42 -7.74
C ILE A 67 -3.58 1.49 -8.04
N LEU A 68 -4.39 1.83 -7.03
CA LEU A 68 -5.85 1.76 -7.09
C LEU A 68 -6.43 2.63 -8.21
N ASN A 69 -5.85 3.81 -8.41
CA ASN A 69 -6.31 4.80 -9.39
C ASN A 69 -5.48 4.78 -10.69
N ALA A 70 -4.67 3.74 -10.90
CA ALA A 70 -3.85 3.62 -12.09
C ALA A 70 -4.74 3.31 -13.31
N TYR A 71 -4.56 4.06 -14.40
CA TYR A 71 -5.17 3.73 -15.69
C TYR A 71 -4.41 2.59 -16.38
N LYS A 72 -3.07 2.68 -16.33
CA LYS A 72 -2.11 1.65 -16.74
C LYS A 72 -0.98 1.60 -15.72
N VAL A 73 -0.11 0.60 -15.82
CA VAL A 73 1.11 0.53 -15.01
C VAL A 73 2.33 0.28 -15.89
N GLN A 74 3.46 0.88 -15.53
CA GLN A 74 4.78 0.49 -16.05
C GLN A 74 5.50 -0.37 -15.01
N ILE A 75 6.23 -1.37 -15.47
CA ILE A 75 7.01 -2.25 -14.61
C ILE A 75 8.48 -2.14 -15.01
N GLY A 76 9.33 -1.82 -14.03
CA GLY A 76 10.78 -1.75 -14.17
C GLY A 76 11.49 -2.66 -13.17
N VAL A 77 12.79 -2.82 -13.36
CA VAL A 77 13.72 -3.41 -12.40
C VAL A 77 14.81 -2.38 -12.15
N ASP A 78 15.10 -2.07 -10.90
CA ASP A 78 16.17 -1.14 -10.54
C ASP A 78 17.55 -1.84 -10.48
N GLU A 79 18.59 -1.08 -10.13
CA GLU A 79 19.95 -1.60 -10.00
C GLU A 79 20.12 -2.64 -8.87
N LYS A 80 19.21 -2.66 -7.90
CA LYS A 80 19.20 -3.61 -6.77
C LYS A 80 18.43 -4.89 -7.07
N ASN A 81 17.83 -4.98 -8.26
CA ASN A 81 16.90 -6.04 -8.65
C ASN A 81 15.56 -5.99 -7.89
N ASP A 82 15.15 -4.83 -7.42
CA ASP A 82 13.79 -4.60 -6.94
C ASP A 82 12.87 -4.29 -8.12
N LEU A 83 11.62 -4.75 -8.06
CA LEU A 83 10.64 -4.40 -9.08
C LEU A 83 10.02 -3.05 -8.73
N ILE A 84 9.94 -2.18 -9.74
CA ILE A 84 9.33 -0.87 -9.62
C ILE A 84 8.02 -0.90 -10.39
N VAL A 85 6.91 -0.68 -9.68
CA VAL A 85 5.58 -0.58 -10.28
C VAL A 85 5.15 0.88 -10.24
N LYS A 86 5.08 1.49 -11.43
CA LYS A 86 4.71 2.90 -11.59
C LYS A 86 3.28 3.01 -12.10
N PRO A 87 2.33 3.54 -11.31
CA PRO A 87 1.00 3.84 -11.79
C PRO A 87 1.03 4.98 -12.81
N ILE A 88 0.23 4.86 -13.86
CA ILE A 88 0.12 5.83 -14.94
C ILE A 88 -1.32 6.33 -14.97
N SER A 89 -1.48 7.66 -14.89
CA SER A 89 -2.79 8.29 -15.00
C SER A 89 -3.28 8.29 -16.45
N LYS A 90 -4.58 8.46 -16.64
CA LYS A 90 -5.17 8.54 -17.98
C LYS A 90 -4.63 9.74 -18.76
N GLU A 91 -4.48 10.89 -18.09
CA GLU A 91 -3.94 12.10 -18.72
C GLU A 91 -2.52 11.87 -19.23
N ARG A 92 -1.69 11.14 -18.47
CA ARG A 92 -0.33 10.81 -18.89
C ARG A 92 -0.31 9.83 -20.05
N PHE A 93 -1.18 8.82 -20.02
CA PHE A 93 -1.35 7.92 -21.16
C PHE A 93 -1.76 8.66 -22.44
N ASP A 94 -2.75 9.56 -22.34
CA ASP A 94 -3.31 10.30 -23.47
C ASP A 94 -2.29 11.28 -24.10
N ARG A 95 -1.29 11.75 -23.35
CA ARG A 95 -0.19 12.57 -23.91
C ARG A 95 0.70 11.81 -24.88
N GLY A 96 0.74 10.47 -24.81
CA GLY A 96 1.56 9.64 -25.69
C GLY A 96 3.07 9.78 -25.48
N ASP A 97 3.52 10.27 -24.32
CA ASP A 97 4.93 10.40 -23.95
C ASP A 97 5.58 9.08 -23.49
N ILE A 98 4.79 7.99 -23.44
CA ILE A 98 5.21 6.66 -23.02
C ILE A 98 4.92 5.68 -24.16
N ASP A 99 5.90 4.82 -24.47
CA ASP A 99 5.69 3.71 -25.40
C ASP A 99 4.57 2.78 -24.88
N PRO A 100 3.47 2.61 -25.64
CA PRO A 100 2.39 1.70 -25.29
C PRO A 100 2.83 0.25 -25.06
N SER A 101 3.92 -0.20 -25.66
CA SER A 101 4.43 -1.57 -25.50
C SER A 101 4.89 -1.88 -24.07
N GLY A 102 5.29 -0.84 -23.32
CA GLY A 102 5.74 -0.94 -21.92
C GLY A 102 4.64 -0.70 -20.89
N LEU A 103 3.38 -0.58 -21.33
CA LEU A 103 2.23 -0.30 -20.47
C LEU A 103 1.36 -1.55 -20.32
N TYR A 104 1.01 -1.85 -19.07
CA TYR A 104 0.20 -3.02 -18.74
C TYR A 104 -1.14 -2.63 -18.15
N ASP A 105 -2.15 -3.44 -18.47
CA ASP A 105 -3.47 -3.37 -17.85
C ASP A 105 -3.43 -3.91 -16.43
N VAL A 106 -4.11 -3.20 -15.53
CA VAL A 106 -4.32 -3.63 -14.15
C VAL A 106 -5.80 -3.85 -13.90
N ALA A 107 -6.16 -5.06 -13.49
CA ALA A 107 -7.50 -5.39 -13.04
C ALA A 107 -7.60 -5.18 -11.53
N ILE A 108 -8.29 -4.13 -11.11
CA ILE A 108 -8.59 -3.88 -9.69
C ILE A 108 -9.78 -4.74 -9.25
N LYS A 109 -9.60 -5.53 -8.17
CA LYS A 109 -10.65 -6.33 -7.51
C LYS A 109 -10.79 -5.87 -6.06
N LYS A 110 -11.84 -6.37 -5.37
CA LYS A 110 -12.17 -5.97 -3.99
C LYS A 110 -11.03 -6.17 -2.98
N SER A 111 -10.23 -7.22 -3.14
CA SER A 111 -9.20 -7.64 -2.16
C SER A 111 -7.80 -7.80 -2.76
N TYR A 112 -7.64 -7.51 -4.05
CA TYR A 112 -6.35 -7.59 -4.74
C TYR A 112 -6.46 -6.88 -6.09
N SER A 113 -5.32 -6.63 -6.72
CA SER A 113 -5.24 -6.26 -8.13
C SER A 113 -4.35 -7.23 -8.88
N ARG A 114 -4.53 -7.32 -10.20
CA ARG A 114 -3.83 -8.27 -11.06
C ARG A 114 -3.35 -7.63 -12.35
N ILE A 115 -2.14 -7.98 -12.76
CA ILE A 115 -1.62 -7.76 -14.11
C ILE A 115 -1.45 -9.14 -14.76
N SER A 116 -2.03 -9.34 -15.94
CA SER A 116 -1.99 -10.62 -16.66
C SER A 116 -1.13 -10.49 -17.90
N SER A 117 0.09 -11.06 -17.86
CA SER A 117 0.99 -11.07 -19.02
C SER A 117 2.09 -12.12 -18.83
N THR A 118 1.99 -13.23 -19.56
CA THR A 118 3.03 -14.29 -19.56
C THR A 118 4.39 -13.76 -20.00
N PHE A 119 4.41 -12.89 -21.01
CA PHE A 119 5.63 -12.26 -21.51
C PHE A 119 6.32 -11.41 -20.43
N LEU A 120 5.56 -10.54 -19.74
CA LEU A 120 6.09 -9.73 -18.64
C LEU A 120 6.66 -10.62 -17.53
N LEU A 121 5.90 -11.62 -17.11
CA LEU A 121 6.30 -12.50 -16.01
C LEU A 121 7.54 -13.33 -16.36
N SER A 122 7.66 -13.82 -17.59
CA SER A 122 8.87 -14.49 -18.07
C SER A 122 10.08 -13.54 -18.12
N THR A 123 9.88 -12.29 -18.52
CA THR A 123 10.92 -11.27 -18.57
C THR A 123 11.42 -10.91 -17.17
N ILE A 124 10.49 -10.72 -16.22
CA ILE A 124 10.79 -10.49 -14.80
C ILE A 124 11.57 -11.68 -14.23
N ALA A 125 11.10 -12.91 -14.47
CA ALA A 125 11.75 -14.12 -13.96
C ALA A 125 13.21 -14.23 -14.43
N ASN A 126 13.44 -13.96 -15.72
CA ASN A 126 14.77 -13.96 -16.32
C ASN A 126 15.66 -12.86 -15.74
N LYS A 127 15.15 -11.63 -15.61
CA LYS A 127 15.91 -10.49 -15.05
C LYS A 127 16.28 -10.70 -13.58
N LEU A 128 15.35 -11.24 -12.79
CA LEU A 128 15.58 -11.46 -11.35
C LEU A 128 16.29 -12.78 -11.05
N HIS A 129 16.53 -13.62 -12.06
CA HIS A 129 17.04 -14.99 -11.93
C HIS A 129 16.22 -15.86 -10.96
N ILE A 130 14.89 -15.74 -11.02
CA ILE A 130 13.95 -16.53 -10.21
C ILE A 130 13.24 -17.58 -11.06
N ARG A 131 12.73 -18.63 -10.41
CA ARG A 131 11.92 -19.66 -11.07
C ARG A 131 10.46 -19.51 -10.66
N LEU A 132 9.58 -19.31 -11.64
CA LEU A 132 8.13 -19.29 -11.44
C LEU A 132 7.57 -20.70 -11.65
N GLY A 133 7.03 -21.29 -10.59
CA GLY A 133 6.51 -22.65 -10.58
C GLY A 133 4.99 -22.70 -10.39
N SER A 134 4.52 -23.80 -9.79
CA SER A 134 3.13 -24.00 -9.40
C SER A 134 2.72 -23.11 -8.21
N SER A 135 3.65 -22.83 -7.31
CA SER A 135 3.47 -21.85 -6.23
C SER A 135 3.91 -20.45 -6.69
N PRO A 136 3.23 -19.39 -6.21
CA PRO A 136 3.66 -18.03 -6.50
C PRO A 136 4.98 -17.71 -5.78
N TYR A 137 5.85 -16.98 -6.47
CA TYR A 137 6.98 -16.31 -5.84
C TYR A 137 6.49 -15.01 -5.18
N LYS A 138 6.59 -14.92 -3.86
CA LYS A 138 6.05 -13.79 -3.08
C LYS A 138 7.16 -12.83 -2.72
N MET A 139 6.84 -11.54 -2.75
CA MET A 139 7.77 -10.46 -2.46
C MET A 139 7.05 -9.37 -1.67
N ASP A 140 7.73 -8.80 -0.69
CA ASP A 140 7.23 -7.67 0.08
C ASP A 140 7.28 -6.40 -0.76
N SER A 141 6.34 -5.49 -0.53
CA SER A 141 6.28 -4.22 -1.24
C SER A 141 6.01 -3.04 -0.33
N ILE A 142 6.62 -1.90 -0.67
CA ILE A 142 6.53 -0.64 0.05
C ILE A 142 6.24 0.47 -0.96
N TRP A 143 5.31 1.34 -0.61
CA TRP A 143 5.01 2.52 -1.41
C TRP A 143 5.99 3.63 -1.10
N ASP A 144 6.62 4.16 -2.15
CA ASP A 144 7.45 5.35 -2.10
C ASP A 144 6.59 6.57 -2.47
N GLU A 145 6.13 7.30 -1.45
CA GLU A 145 5.30 8.49 -1.61
C GLU A 145 6.05 9.63 -2.33
N GLU A 146 7.37 9.72 -2.18
CA GLU A 146 8.18 10.81 -2.73
C GLU A 146 8.28 10.66 -4.26
N ASN A 147 8.54 9.44 -4.72
CA ASN A 147 8.69 9.14 -6.14
C ASN A 147 7.38 8.71 -6.82
N GLY A 148 6.39 8.31 -6.03
CA GLY A 148 5.09 7.82 -6.52
C GLY A 148 5.17 6.44 -7.17
N TYR A 149 6.03 5.55 -6.66
CA TYR A 149 6.18 4.17 -7.16
C TYR A 149 6.01 3.14 -6.05
N LEU A 150 5.49 1.96 -6.40
CA LEU A 150 5.49 0.80 -5.51
C LEU A 150 6.77 0.00 -5.75
N ILE A 151 7.59 -0.09 -4.71
CA ILE A 151 8.85 -0.86 -4.71
C ILE A 151 8.52 -2.26 -4.20
N VAL A 152 8.88 -3.29 -4.94
CA VAL A 152 8.72 -4.69 -4.56
C VAL A 152 10.09 -5.31 -4.37
N LYS A 153 10.42 -5.63 -3.12
CA LYS A 153 11.74 -6.06 -2.70
C LYS A 153 12.02 -7.50 -3.06
N LYS A 154 13.19 -7.76 -3.64
CA LYS A 154 13.71 -9.13 -3.76
C LYS A 154 14.08 -9.65 -2.37
N GLU A 155 13.55 -10.82 -1.99
CA GLU A 155 13.91 -11.46 -0.71
C GLU A 155 15.44 -11.61 -0.61
N GLY A 156 16.02 -11.23 0.54
CA GLY A 156 17.44 -11.40 0.83
C GLY A 156 18.29 -10.12 0.92
N GLN A 157 17.69 -8.92 0.92
CA GLN A 157 18.39 -7.68 1.28
C GLN A 157 17.61 -6.90 2.36
N ILE A 158 18.04 -7.07 3.61
CA ILE A 158 17.83 -6.11 4.71
C ILE A 158 19.20 -5.49 5.00
#